data_AF-A0A1Y3SEH2-F1
#
_entry.id   AF-A0A1Y3SEH2-F1
#
_cell.length_a   1.000
_cell.length_b   1.000
_cell.length_c   1.000
_cell.angle_alpha   90.00
_cell.angle_beta   90.00
_cell.angle_gamma   90.00
#
_symmetry.space_group_name_H-M   'P 1'
#
loop_
_entity.id
_entity.type
_entity.pdbx_description
1 polymer ?
#
loop_
_entity_poly.entity_id
_entity_poly.type
_entity_poly.pdbx_seq_one_letter_code
_entity_poly.pdbx_strand_id
1 'polypeptide(L)'
;MNLQDRKLYEMIQKGSVLVENFRTDFNDAIKLQAFLEHIDRFFELIDNPETKFECDNCINIQKRFKREKEEMTERDIAWRRKMPAKLFLYNSTWKDKMEEDEEIWADMDRFLTEGTMDEYNKKNLMYYKNFMTYEAQEKYESMLELIRTELVSYSTKLMYCKKIVSFLEEEFPQNGVLLLHTRFLNTFLNTAVSEMILVAMKLFATTNTSKNENFGFYQLKDYISNNCNGNKDVRAYLGNKELKKEMKKGQEKCGELKIIRDALIAHYDISRVQEARETRVSFEDLEEWYNLSVKILEKLSFYKFHRQDCAYAMMINIHGFEKAVCRNIYDSVPKTDLDEYLDVLRMFFIDKLKLKEEERDEKNEN
;
A
#
# COMPACT_ATOMS: atom_id res chain seq x y z
N MET A 1 44.63 21.21 9.58
CA MET A 1 43.20 21.07 9.92
C MET A 1 42.58 22.44 9.88
N ASN A 2 41.86 22.71 8.80
CA ASN A 2 41.24 24.01 8.55
C ASN A 2 39.97 24.21 9.39
N LEU A 3 39.35 25.38 9.26
CA LEU A 3 38.14 25.72 10.01
C LEU A 3 36.98 24.76 9.71
N GLN A 4 36.86 24.27 8.48
CA GLN A 4 35.75 23.38 8.09
C GLN A 4 35.96 21.96 8.63
N ASP A 5 37.19 21.45 8.60
CA ASP A 5 37.55 20.18 9.23
C ASP A 5 37.20 20.20 10.74
N ARG A 6 37.54 21.29 11.44
CA ARG A 6 37.21 21.46 12.87
C ARG A 6 35.70 21.42 13.11
N LYS A 7 34.93 22.17 12.31
CA LYS A 7 33.47 22.17 12.40
C LYS A 7 32.88 20.77 12.21
N LEU A 8 33.37 20.01 11.23
CA LEU A 8 32.88 18.65 10.99
C LEU A 8 33.13 17.75 12.20
N TYR A 9 34.34 17.80 12.78
CA TYR A 9 34.65 17.04 14.00
C TYR A 9 33.80 17.47 15.20
N GLU A 10 33.61 18.77 15.41
CA GLU A 10 32.73 19.29 16.46
C GLU A 10 31.28 18.80 16.30
N MET A 11 30.79 18.74 15.05
CA MET A 11 29.46 18.19 14.76
C MET A 11 29.37 16.69 15.05
N ILE A 12 30.39 15.92 14.69
CA ILE A 12 30.43 14.48 15.00
C ILE A 12 30.47 14.26 16.51
N GLN A 13 31.31 15.00 17.23
CA GLN A 13 31.42 14.91 18.69
C GLN A 13 30.09 15.27 19.37
N LYS A 14 29.48 16.39 18.99
CA LYS A 14 28.18 16.81 19.54
C LYS A 14 27.08 15.80 19.20
N GLY A 15 27.07 15.26 17.98
CA GLY A 15 26.14 14.21 17.58
C GLY A 15 26.31 12.95 18.42
N SER A 16 27.55 12.57 18.71
CA SER A 16 27.88 11.41 19.54
C SER A 16 27.39 11.57 20.98
N VAL A 17 27.48 12.78 21.55
CA VAL A 17 26.93 13.10 22.89
C VAL A 17 25.40 13.03 22.90
N LEU A 18 24.74 13.55 21.85
CA LEU A 18 23.27 13.52 21.75
C LEU A 18 22.69 12.10 21.70
N VAL A 19 23.47 11.11 21.24
CA VAL A 19 23.02 9.71 21.15
C VAL A 19 23.42 8.85 22.36
N GLU A 20 24.13 9.38 23.35
CA GLU A 20 24.60 8.57 24.50
C GLU A 20 23.44 7.87 25.23
N ASN A 21 22.31 8.54 25.40
CA ASN A 21 21.12 8.00 26.08
C ASN A 21 19.88 7.98 25.18
N PHE A 22 20.06 7.83 23.86
CA PHE A 22 19.00 8.03 22.88
C PHE A 22 17.73 7.17 23.14
N ARG A 23 17.88 5.91 23.60
CA ARG A 23 16.76 5.02 23.94
C ARG A 23 15.80 5.61 24.97
N THR A 24 16.28 6.49 25.84
CA THR A 24 15.48 7.21 26.83
C THR A 24 15.15 8.62 26.35
N ASP A 25 16.16 9.35 25.88
CA ASP A 25 16.06 10.76 25.54
C ASP A 25 15.15 11.03 24.34
N PHE A 26 15.10 10.15 23.34
CA PHE A 26 14.31 10.40 22.13
C PHE A 26 12.82 10.13 22.31
N ASN A 27 12.38 9.61 23.46
CA ASN A 27 10.97 9.63 23.85
C ASN A 27 10.48 11.06 24.15
N ASP A 28 11.39 12.01 24.42
CA ASP A 28 11.09 13.43 24.51
C ASP A 28 11.17 14.05 23.10
N ALA A 29 10.02 14.51 22.60
CA ALA A 29 9.91 15.11 21.27
C ALA A 29 10.84 16.32 21.05
N ILE A 30 11.17 17.09 22.09
CA ILE A 30 12.07 18.25 22.00
C ILE A 30 13.50 17.76 21.76
N LYS A 31 13.92 16.71 22.48
CA LYS A 31 15.27 16.15 22.35
C LYS A 31 15.46 15.45 21.00
N LEU A 32 14.47 14.69 20.55
CA LEU A 32 14.49 14.07 19.23
C LEU A 32 14.57 15.13 18.12
N GLN A 33 13.74 16.18 18.19
CA GLN A 33 13.78 17.30 17.24
C GLN A 33 15.16 17.98 17.20
N ALA A 34 15.76 18.25 18.37
CA ALA A 34 17.09 18.85 18.43
C ALA A 34 18.18 17.97 17.79
N PHE A 35 18.04 16.65 17.89
CA PHE A 35 18.93 15.70 17.23
C PHE A 35 18.75 15.69 15.71
N LEU A 36 17.50 15.70 15.22
CA LEU A 36 17.21 15.77 13.78
C LEU A 36 17.75 17.08 13.16
N GLU A 37 17.55 18.21 13.84
CA GLU A 37 18.12 19.50 13.41
C GLU A 37 19.66 19.47 13.38
N HIS A 38 20.30 18.74 14.30
CA HIS A 38 21.75 18.57 14.30
C HIS A 38 22.23 17.75 13.09
N ILE A 39 21.49 16.70 12.71
CA ILE A 39 21.74 15.95 11.48
C ILE A 39 21.57 16.83 10.24
N ASP A 40 20.52 17.65 10.19
CA ASP A 40 20.27 18.50 9.03
C ASP A 40 21.40 19.53 8.85
N ARG A 41 21.87 20.15 9.94
CA ARG A 41 23.06 21.03 9.91
C ARG A 41 24.31 20.28 9.44
N PHE A 42 24.48 19.01 9.82
CA PHE A 42 25.60 18.21 9.33
C PHE A 42 25.55 18.11 7.80
N PHE A 43 24.37 17.89 7.21
CA PHE A 43 24.21 17.88 5.76
C PHE A 43 24.37 19.26 5.12
N GLU A 44 23.95 20.35 5.77
CA GLU A 44 24.23 21.72 5.30
C GLU A 44 25.75 21.95 5.12
N LEU A 45 26.58 21.44 6.03
CA LEU A 45 28.03 21.53 5.92
C LEU A 45 28.58 20.65 4.78
N ILE A 46 28.12 19.39 4.69
CA ILE A 46 28.60 18.38 3.73
C ILE A 46 28.22 18.72 2.28
N ASP A 47 26.98 19.16 2.06
CA ASP A 47 26.44 19.42 0.73
C ASP A 47 26.85 20.78 0.18
N ASN A 48 27.30 21.70 1.04
CA ASN A 48 27.70 23.03 0.59
C ASN A 48 28.89 22.92 -0.39
N PRO A 49 28.73 23.38 -1.65
CA PRO A 49 29.78 23.30 -2.66
C PRO A 49 31.02 24.15 -2.35
N GLU A 50 30.88 25.14 -1.45
CA GLU A 50 31.98 26.00 -1.00
C GLU A 50 32.78 25.37 0.14
N THR A 51 32.26 24.34 0.81
CA THR A 51 32.97 23.63 1.88
C THR A 51 34.09 22.79 1.29
N LYS A 52 35.34 23.19 1.57
CA LYS A 52 36.55 22.44 1.23
C LYS A 52 37.22 21.89 2.48
N PHE A 53 37.26 20.57 2.58
CA PHE A 53 38.01 19.87 3.62
C PHE A 53 39.46 19.63 3.17
N GLU A 54 40.38 19.68 4.12
CA GLU A 54 41.80 19.38 3.89
C GLU A 54 42.22 18.04 4.46
N CYS A 55 41.49 17.56 5.49
CA CYS A 55 41.80 16.31 6.15
C CYS A 55 41.23 15.11 5.37
N ASP A 56 42.05 14.07 5.13
CA ASP A 56 41.62 12.90 4.34
C ASP A 56 40.35 12.25 4.88
N ASN A 57 40.24 12.12 6.20
CA ASN A 57 39.03 11.60 6.85
C ASN A 57 37.79 12.45 6.54
N CYS A 58 37.93 13.78 6.59
CA CYS A 58 36.87 14.75 6.34
C CYS A 58 36.43 14.71 4.88
N ILE A 59 37.40 14.61 3.96
CA ILE A 59 37.17 14.43 2.52
C ILE A 59 36.42 13.12 2.26
N ASN A 60 36.81 12.03 2.92
CA ASN A 60 36.17 10.73 2.76
C ASN A 60 34.73 10.72 3.32
N ILE A 61 34.49 11.39 4.45
CA ILE A 61 33.13 11.64 4.96
C ILE A 61 32.33 12.42 3.91
N GLN A 62 32.84 13.55 3.41
CA GLN A 62 32.12 14.34 2.40
C GLN A 62 31.78 13.49 1.16
N LYS A 63 32.72 12.72 0.63
CA LYS A 63 32.48 11.82 -0.51
C LYS A 63 31.41 10.77 -0.23
N ARG A 64 31.36 10.23 0.99
CA ARG A 64 30.40 9.18 1.38
C ARG A 64 28.97 9.71 1.54
N PHE A 65 28.82 10.95 2.01
CA PHE A 65 27.53 11.51 2.44
C PHE A 65 26.92 12.53 1.48
N LYS A 66 27.74 13.15 0.62
CA LYS A 66 27.29 14.15 -0.35
C LYS A 66 26.45 13.49 -1.45
N ARG A 67 25.33 14.11 -1.78
CA ARG A 67 24.50 13.78 -2.95
C ARG A 67 24.45 14.97 -3.90
N GLU A 68 24.24 14.70 -5.18
CA GLU A 68 23.90 15.75 -6.15
C GLU A 68 22.44 16.20 -5.89
N LYS A 69 22.15 17.48 -6.16
CA LYS A 69 20.87 18.13 -5.82
C LYS A 69 19.72 17.50 -6.61
N GLU A 70 19.08 16.50 -6.02
CA GLU A 70 17.78 15.97 -6.45
C GLU A 70 16.71 16.39 -5.44
N GLU A 71 15.47 16.58 -5.90
CA GLU A 71 14.32 16.73 -5.00
C GLU A 71 14.17 15.44 -4.19
N MET A 72 14.38 15.53 -2.87
CA MET A 72 14.29 14.38 -1.98
C MET A 72 12.85 14.18 -1.49
N THR A 73 12.37 12.94 -1.59
CA THR A 73 11.12 12.54 -0.94
C THR A 73 11.30 12.46 0.58
N GLU A 74 10.20 12.42 1.35
CA GLU A 74 10.24 12.24 2.82
C GLU A 74 11.00 10.95 3.20
N ARG A 75 10.84 9.90 2.38
CA ARG A 75 11.60 8.66 2.48
C ARG A 75 13.10 8.86 2.31
N ASP A 76 13.51 9.58 1.28
CA ASP A 76 14.93 9.83 1.00
C ASP A 76 15.57 10.56 2.17
N ILE A 77 14.85 11.49 2.78
CA ILE A 77 15.30 12.27 3.94
C ILE A 77 15.45 11.36 5.17
N ALA A 78 14.43 10.55 5.49
CA ALA A 78 14.51 9.60 6.59
C ALA A 78 15.69 8.62 6.42
N TRP A 79 15.83 8.02 5.22
CA TRP A 79 16.95 7.12 4.92
C TRP A 79 18.30 7.83 5.00
N ARG A 80 18.37 9.07 4.52
CA ARG A 80 19.58 9.87 4.54
C ARG A 80 20.03 10.18 5.98
N ARG A 81 19.11 10.49 6.89
CA ARG A 81 19.39 10.77 8.32
C ARG A 81 19.96 9.55 9.07
N LYS A 82 19.66 8.32 8.62
CA LYS A 82 20.24 7.08 9.19
C LYS A 82 21.77 7.05 9.10
N MET A 83 22.34 7.54 8.01
CA MET A 83 23.77 7.43 7.75
C MET A 83 24.61 8.20 8.80
N PRO A 84 24.38 9.49 9.09
CA PRO A 84 25.12 10.22 10.11
C PRO A 84 24.75 9.77 11.53
N ALA A 85 23.52 9.35 11.80
CA ALA A 85 23.16 8.77 13.09
C ALA A 85 23.99 7.52 13.40
N LYS A 86 24.20 6.64 12.41
CA LYS A 86 25.09 5.49 12.55
C LYS A 86 26.54 5.92 12.82
N LEU A 87 27.01 6.96 12.13
CA LEU A 87 28.34 7.54 12.38
C LEU A 87 28.45 8.06 13.83
N PHE A 88 27.44 8.76 14.34
CA PHE A 88 27.43 9.27 15.71
C PHE A 88 27.41 8.15 16.74
N LEU A 89 26.61 7.10 16.52
CA LEU A 89 26.61 5.92 17.40
C LEU A 89 27.98 5.24 17.45
N TYR A 90 28.64 5.05 16.30
CA TYR A 90 30.00 4.48 16.26
C TYR A 90 31.08 5.35 16.92
N ASN A 91 30.83 6.64 17.10
CA ASN A 91 31.72 7.57 17.80
C ASN A 91 31.25 7.87 19.24
N SER A 92 30.28 7.11 19.74
CA SER A 92 29.72 7.24 21.09
C SER A 92 30.03 6.00 21.94
N THR A 93 29.48 5.98 23.15
CA THR A 93 29.54 4.84 24.09
C THR A 93 28.88 3.57 23.55
N TRP A 94 28.15 3.64 22.43
CA TRP A 94 27.46 2.52 21.79
C TRP A 94 28.32 1.71 20.81
N LYS A 95 29.53 2.18 20.47
CA LYS A 95 30.38 1.54 19.45
C LYS A 95 30.52 0.04 19.64
N ASP A 96 30.96 -0.38 20.83
CA ASP A 96 31.25 -1.80 21.10
C ASP A 96 29.96 -2.62 21.23
N LYS A 97 28.87 -2.00 21.72
CA LYS A 97 27.56 -2.65 21.90
C LYS A 97 26.83 -2.90 20.57
N MET A 98 27.07 -2.05 19.57
CA MET A 98 26.45 -2.20 18.25
C MET A 98 26.93 -3.45 17.48
N GLU A 99 28.08 -4.02 17.86
CA GLU A 99 28.56 -5.29 17.29
C GLU A 99 27.88 -6.51 17.95
N GLU A 100 27.26 -6.32 19.13
CA GLU A 100 26.67 -7.38 19.96
C GLU A 100 25.13 -7.37 19.96
N ASP A 101 24.50 -6.19 19.78
CA ASP A 101 23.05 -5.99 19.88
C ASP A 101 22.52 -5.25 18.64
N GLU A 102 21.92 -6.01 17.72
CA GLU A 102 21.27 -5.48 16.51
C GLU A 102 20.05 -4.60 16.83
N GLU A 103 19.44 -4.72 18.03
CA GLU A 103 18.28 -3.92 18.43
C GLU A 103 18.64 -2.45 18.65
N ILE A 104 19.92 -2.12 18.93
CA ILE A 104 20.36 -0.73 19.10
C ILE A 104 20.10 0.07 17.83
N TRP A 105 20.48 -0.52 16.69
CA TRP A 105 20.26 0.11 15.41
C TRP A 105 18.78 0.15 15.06
N ALA A 106 18.02 -0.91 15.37
CA ALA A 106 16.58 -0.95 15.14
C ALA A 106 15.84 0.15 15.93
N ASP A 107 16.20 0.38 17.19
CA ASP A 107 15.63 1.45 18.02
C ASP A 107 15.98 2.84 17.46
N MET A 108 17.25 3.06 17.09
CA MET A 108 17.66 4.34 16.47
C MET A 108 16.88 4.58 15.18
N ASP A 109 16.73 3.53 14.37
CA ASP A 109 16.01 3.61 13.10
C ASP A 109 14.53 3.94 13.30
N ARG A 110 13.90 3.35 14.33
CA ARG A 110 12.54 3.73 14.74
C ARG A 110 12.46 5.22 15.06
N PHE A 111 13.30 5.73 15.96
CA PHE A 111 13.25 7.15 16.35
C PHE A 111 13.50 8.11 15.18
N LEU A 112 14.46 7.79 14.31
CA LEU A 112 14.74 8.62 13.13
C LEU A 112 13.56 8.63 12.16
N THR A 113 12.93 7.47 11.95
CA THR A 113 11.79 7.34 11.07
C THR A 113 10.59 8.09 11.65
N GLU A 114 10.23 7.83 12.92
CA GLU A 114 9.13 8.52 13.62
C GLU A 114 9.33 10.03 13.63
N GLY A 115 10.50 10.51 14.12
CA GLY A 115 10.76 11.93 14.26
C GLY A 115 10.82 12.68 12.92
N THR A 116 11.40 12.06 11.89
CA THR A 116 11.36 12.63 10.53
C THR A 116 9.92 12.72 10.04
N MET A 117 9.16 11.64 10.16
CA MET A 117 7.77 11.61 9.70
C MET A 117 6.88 12.58 10.48
N ASP A 118 7.12 12.80 11.77
CA ASP A 118 6.41 13.77 12.60
C ASP A 118 6.67 15.23 12.17
N GLU A 119 7.87 15.57 11.69
CA GLU A 119 8.12 16.89 11.10
C GLU A 119 7.25 17.13 9.86
N TYR A 120 7.07 16.11 9.03
CA TYR A 120 6.22 16.17 7.84
C TYR A 120 4.71 16.04 8.19
N ASN A 121 4.37 15.35 9.27
CA ASN A 121 3.01 15.26 9.85
C ASN A 121 2.45 16.64 10.20
N LYS A 122 3.30 17.61 10.59
CA LYS A 122 2.86 19.00 10.84
C LYS A 122 2.14 19.62 9.61
N LYS A 123 2.36 19.09 8.40
CA LYS A 123 1.66 19.50 7.17
C LYS A 123 0.33 18.75 6.95
N ASN A 124 0.08 17.64 7.65
CA ASN A 124 -1.13 16.82 7.57
C ASN A 124 -1.47 16.19 8.93
N LEU A 125 -2.22 16.92 9.77
CA LEU A 125 -2.57 16.62 11.19
C LEU A 125 -3.11 15.20 11.50
N MET A 126 -3.54 14.44 10.49
CA MET A 126 -4.07 13.08 10.63
C MET A 126 -3.01 11.99 10.54
N TYR A 127 -1.78 12.30 10.13
CA TYR A 127 -0.78 11.31 9.77
C TYR A 127 -0.30 10.53 11.01
N TYR A 128 -0.37 9.19 10.94
CA TYR A 128 0.20 8.22 11.90
C TYR A 128 -0.34 8.19 13.34
N LYS A 129 -1.37 8.95 13.69
CA LYS A 129 -1.88 8.98 15.07
C LYS A 129 -3.06 8.04 15.26
N ASN A 130 -2.88 7.05 16.13
CA ASN A 130 -4.02 6.36 16.71
C ASN A 130 -4.70 7.26 17.74
N PHE A 131 -5.97 7.58 17.50
CA PHE A 131 -6.79 8.37 18.43
C PHE A 131 -7.75 7.51 19.26
N MET A 132 -7.71 6.19 19.10
CA MET A 132 -8.57 5.23 19.76
C MET A 132 -7.87 4.59 20.97
N THR A 133 -8.66 4.06 21.91
CA THR A 133 -8.15 3.15 22.94
C THR A 133 -7.67 1.84 22.30
N TYR A 134 -6.85 1.06 23.02
CA TYR A 134 -6.34 -0.22 22.52
C TYR A 134 -7.48 -1.16 22.06
N GLU A 135 -8.51 -1.35 22.89
CA GLU A 135 -9.67 -2.20 22.55
C GLU A 135 -10.42 -1.71 21.30
N ALA A 136 -10.54 -0.39 21.14
CA ALA A 136 -11.18 0.18 19.96
C ALA A 136 -10.30 0.08 18.71
N GLN A 137 -8.98 0.20 18.87
CA GLN A 137 -8.01 0.00 17.80
C GLN A 137 -8.03 -1.45 17.28
N GLU A 138 -8.05 -2.46 18.15
CA GLU A 138 -8.06 -3.87 17.74
C GLU A 138 -9.30 -4.20 16.89
N LYS A 139 -10.46 -3.71 17.29
CA LYS A 139 -11.70 -3.87 16.52
C LYS A 139 -11.67 -3.07 15.21
N TYR A 140 -11.10 -1.87 15.24
CA TYR A 140 -10.89 -1.08 14.04
C TYR A 140 -9.98 -1.77 13.02
N GLU A 141 -8.85 -2.34 13.44
CA GLU A 141 -7.95 -3.13 12.60
C GLU A 141 -8.65 -4.36 12.03
N SER A 142 -9.46 -5.04 12.85
CA SER A 142 -10.25 -6.19 12.39
C SER A 142 -11.25 -5.79 11.29
N MET A 143 -11.88 -4.62 11.44
CA MET A 143 -12.76 -4.05 10.41
C MET A 143 -11.98 -3.71 9.13
N LEU A 144 -10.83 -3.05 9.25
CA LEU A 144 -9.96 -2.76 8.11
C LEU A 144 -9.51 -4.03 7.39
N GLU A 145 -9.10 -5.07 8.12
CA GLU A 145 -8.61 -6.32 7.53
C GLU A 145 -9.67 -7.06 6.72
N LEU A 146 -10.92 -7.04 7.19
CA LEU A 146 -12.05 -7.62 6.45
C LEU A 146 -12.26 -6.90 5.12
N ILE A 147 -12.27 -5.56 5.12
CA ILE A 147 -12.39 -4.78 3.88
C ILE A 147 -11.17 -5.01 2.98
N ARG A 148 -9.97 -5.01 3.56
CA ARG A 148 -8.72 -5.23 2.82
C ARG A 148 -8.75 -6.57 2.11
N THR A 149 -9.11 -7.65 2.81
CA THR A 149 -9.14 -9.00 2.25
C THR A 149 -10.09 -9.10 1.06
N GLU A 150 -11.28 -8.50 1.18
CA GLU A 150 -12.25 -8.43 0.08
C GLU A 150 -11.68 -7.63 -1.11
N LEU A 151 -11.00 -6.49 -0.86
CA LEU A 151 -10.37 -5.70 -1.92
C LEU A 151 -9.17 -6.39 -2.59
N VAL A 152 -8.36 -7.16 -1.86
CA VAL A 152 -7.26 -7.96 -2.43
C VAL A 152 -7.84 -9.06 -3.34
N SER A 153 -8.90 -9.71 -2.87
CA SER A 153 -9.64 -10.71 -3.65
C SER A 153 -10.25 -10.11 -4.92
N TYR A 154 -10.86 -8.91 -4.81
CA TYR A 154 -11.38 -8.14 -5.93
C TYR A 154 -10.28 -7.85 -6.95
N SER A 155 -9.16 -7.27 -6.51
CA SER A 155 -8.02 -6.90 -7.37
C SER A 155 -7.49 -8.09 -8.15
N THR A 156 -7.30 -9.22 -7.46
CA THR A 156 -6.82 -10.48 -8.06
C THR A 156 -7.77 -10.95 -9.16
N LYS A 157 -9.08 -10.95 -8.89
CA LYS A 157 -10.10 -11.34 -9.85
C LYS A 157 -10.14 -10.40 -11.06
N LEU A 158 -10.07 -9.10 -10.84
CA LEU A 158 -10.03 -8.12 -11.92
C LEU A 158 -8.83 -8.35 -12.85
N MET A 159 -7.65 -8.55 -12.27
CA MET A 159 -6.44 -8.90 -13.03
C MET A 159 -6.63 -10.21 -13.82
N TYR A 160 -7.16 -11.26 -13.18
CA TYR A 160 -7.35 -12.56 -13.83
C TYR A 160 -8.36 -12.47 -14.96
N CYS A 161 -9.47 -11.76 -14.77
CA CYS A 161 -10.45 -11.56 -15.83
C CYS A 161 -9.84 -10.84 -17.03
N LYS A 162 -9.06 -9.77 -16.83
CA LYS A 162 -8.37 -9.06 -17.91
C LYS A 162 -7.44 -10.00 -18.69
N LYS A 163 -6.63 -10.80 -17.99
CA LYS A 163 -5.72 -11.80 -18.60
C LYS A 163 -6.48 -12.88 -19.37
N ILE A 164 -7.55 -13.44 -18.79
CA ILE A 164 -8.37 -14.48 -19.43
C ILE A 164 -9.05 -13.94 -20.68
N VAL A 165 -9.58 -12.72 -20.64
CA VAL A 165 -10.23 -12.12 -21.82
C VAL A 165 -9.22 -11.85 -22.93
N SER A 166 -8.05 -11.25 -22.63
CA SER A 166 -6.98 -11.11 -23.62
C SER A 166 -6.57 -12.47 -24.21
N PHE A 167 -6.39 -13.50 -23.37
CA PHE A 167 -6.12 -14.86 -23.85
C PHE A 167 -7.22 -15.39 -24.78
N LEU A 168 -8.51 -15.24 -24.41
CA LEU A 168 -9.65 -15.74 -25.19
C LEU A 168 -9.91 -14.95 -26.48
N GLU A 169 -9.61 -13.65 -26.51
CA GLU A 169 -9.89 -12.77 -27.64
C GLU A 169 -8.70 -12.64 -28.61
N GLU A 170 -7.46 -12.69 -28.11
CA GLU A 170 -6.27 -12.39 -28.89
C GLU A 170 -5.48 -13.66 -29.25
N GLU A 171 -5.36 -14.62 -28.34
CA GLU A 171 -4.53 -15.82 -28.51
C GLU A 171 -5.34 -17.07 -28.93
N PHE A 172 -6.53 -17.23 -28.36
CA PHE A 172 -7.40 -18.40 -28.57
C PHE A 172 -7.97 -18.50 -29.99
N PRO A 173 -8.37 -17.41 -30.68
CA PRO A 173 -8.85 -17.51 -32.07
C PRO A 173 -7.77 -17.94 -33.06
N GLN A 174 -6.50 -17.75 -32.71
CA GLN A 174 -5.36 -18.09 -33.56
C GLN A 174 -4.91 -19.55 -33.40
N ASN A 175 -5.08 -20.16 -32.23
CA ASN A 175 -4.48 -21.45 -31.88
C ASN A 175 -5.46 -22.64 -31.78
N GLY A 176 -6.76 -22.42 -32.01
CA GLY A 176 -7.78 -23.49 -32.08
C GLY A 176 -8.65 -23.61 -30.81
N VAL A 177 -9.66 -24.50 -30.84
CA VAL A 177 -10.73 -24.54 -29.82
C VAL A 177 -10.63 -25.76 -28.89
N LEU A 178 -10.52 -25.51 -27.58
CA LEU A 178 -10.81 -26.48 -26.51
C LEU A 178 -12.09 -26.08 -25.76
N LEU A 179 -13.24 -26.57 -26.23
CA LEU A 179 -14.58 -26.21 -25.73
C LEU A 179 -14.72 -26.28 -24.20
N LEU A 180 -14.10 -27.27 -23.55
CA LEU A 180 -14.19 -27.44 -22.10
C LEU A 180 -13.42 -26.38 -21.32
N HIS A 181 -12.21 -26.02 -21.77
CA HIS A 181 -11.41 -24.97 -21.12
C HIS A 181 -12.01 -23.58 -21.36
N THR A 182 -12.57 -23.34 -22.55
CA THR A 182 -13.35 -22.10 -22.82
C THR A 182 -14.55 -21.99 -21.90
N ARG A 183 -15.31 -23.09 -21.71
CA ARG A 183 -16.44 -23.11 -20.77
C ARG A 183 -15.99 -22.82 -19.34
N PHE A 184 -14.92 -23.46 -18.88
CA PHE A 184 -14.36 -23.22 -17.56
C PHE A 184 -13.94 -21.76 -17.36
N LEU A 185 -13.19 -21.19 -18.31
CA LEU A 185 -12.75 -19.80 -18.27
C LEU A 185 -13.95 -18.83 -18.28
N ASN A 186 -14.95 -19.07 -19.12
CA ASN A 186 -16.18 -18.27 -19.14
C ASN A 186 -16.97 -18.37 -17.82
N THR A 187 -17.04 -19.56 -17.21
CA THR A 187 -17.64 -19.72 -15.88
C THR A 187 -16.87 -18.92 -14.84
N PHE A 188 -15.54 -19.00 -14.85
CA PHE A 188 -14.70 -18.21 -13.95
C PHE A 188 -14.96 -16.71 -14.12
N LEU A 189 -14.98 -16.19 -15.35
CA LEU A 189 -15.26 -14.78 -15.63
C LEU A 189 -16.61 -14.35 -15.01
N ASN A 190 -17.67 -15.12 -15.26
CA ASN A 190 -19.01 -14.80 -14.74
C ASN A 190 -19.05 -14.81 -13.20
N THR A 191 -18.44 -15.81 -12.56
CA THR A 191 -18.38 -15.91 -11.10
C THR A 191 -17.56 -14.77 -10.51
N ALA A 192 -16.40 -14.47 -11.09
CA ALA A 192 -15.52 -13.40 -10.64
C ALA A 192 -16.20 -12.03 -10.72
N VAL A 193 -16.88 -11.71 -11.83
CA VAL A 193 -17.65 -10.48 -11.98
C VAL A 193 -18.78 -10.40 -10.95
N SER A 194 -19.51 -11.50 -10.74
CA SER A 194 -20.59 -11.57 -9.74
C SER A 194 -20.07 -11.30 -8.33
N GLU A 195 -18.94 -11.91 -7.95
CA GLU A 195 -18.31 -11.71 -6.66
C GLU A 195 -17.79 -10.27 -6.48
N MET A 196 -17.16 -9.68 -7.51
CA MET A 196 -16.72 -8.29 -7.48
C MET A 196 -17.90 -7.32 -7.27
N ILE A 197 -19.03 -7.56 -7.95
CA ILE A 197 -20.27 -6.80 -7.74
C ILE A 197 -20.77 -6.96 -6.30
N LEU A 198 -20.79 -8.18 -5.76
CA LEU A 198 -21.21 -8.42 -4.38
C LEU A 198 -20.32 -7.70 -3.37
N VAL A 199 -19.00 -7.71 -3.57
CA VAL A 199 -18.04 -6.96 -2.73
C VAL A 199 -18.34 -5.47 -2.78
N ALA A 200 -18.50 -4.88 -3.97
CA ALA A 200 -18.86 -3.46 -4.10
C ALA A 200 -20.16 -3.14 -3.34
N MET A 201 -21.18 -3.98 -3.47
CA MET A 201 -22.46 -3.81 -2.76
C MET A 201 -22.30 -3.88 -1.23
N LYS A 202 -21.43 -4.75 -0.70
CA LYS A 202 -21.13 -4.81 0.74
C LYS A 202 -20.44 -3.52 1.21
N LEU A 203 -19.42 -3.07 0.50
CA LEU A 203 -18.61 -1.90 0.88
C LEU A 203 -19.43 -0.61 0.98
N PHE A 204 -20.42 -0.44 0.10
CA PHE A 204 -21.28 0.74 0.05
C PHE A 204 -22.68 0.52 0.65
N ALA A 205 -22.91 -0.61 1.33
CA ALA A 205 -24.17 -0.86 2.02
C ALA A 205 -24.44 0.22 3.08
N THR A 206 -25.67 0.72 3.13
CA THR A 206 -26.12 1.61 4.20
C THR A 206 -26.19 0.85 5.51
N THR A 207 -25.53 1.35 6.55
CA THR A 207 -25.52 0.73 7.88
C THR A 207 -26.94 0.64 8.44
N ASN A 208 -27.42 -0.56 8.77
CA ASN A 208 -28.60 -0.71 9.63
C ASN A 208 -28.14 -0.81 11.09
N THR A 209 -27.97 0.34 11.73
CA THR A 209 -27.51 0.45 13.12
C THR A 209 -28.42 -0.25 14.13
N SER A 210 -29.68 -0.52 13.77
CA SER A 210 -30.63 -1.24 14.65
C SER A 210 -30.45 -2.75 14.67
N LYS A 211 -29.84 -3.34 13.64
CA LYS A 211 -29.70 -4.80 13.49
C LYS A 211 -28.26 -5.31 13.58
N ASN A 212 -27.26 -4.42 13.60
CA ASN A 212 -25.85 -4.82 13.51
C ASN A 212 -25.55 -5.66 12.25
N GLU A 213 -26.32 -5.44 11.18
CA GLU A 213 -26.23 -6.17 9.93
C GLU A 213 -25.62 -5.25 8.85
N ASN A 214 -24.61 -5.79 8.15
CA ASN A 214 -23.83 -5.20 7.06
C ASN A 214 -22.68 -4.27 7.49
N PHE A 215 -21.46 -4.75 7.27
CA PHE A 215 -20.21 -4.03 7.49
C PHE A 215 -19.64 -3.48 6.17
N GLY A 216 -19.36 -2.18 6.15
CA GLY A 216 -18.87 -1.43 5.00
C GLY A 216 -18.36 -0.03 5.40
N PHE A 217 -18.09 0.84 4.42
CA PHE A 217 -17.44 2.12 4.67
C PHE A 217 -18.22 3.07 5.58
N TYR A 218 -19.55 3.05 5.53
CA TYR A 218 -20.38 3.86 6.42
C TYR A 218 -20.24 3.41 7.89
N GLN A 219 -20.26 2.11 8.16
CA GLN A 219 -20.07 1.59 9.51
C GLN A 219 -18.64 1.85 10.01
N LEU A 220 -17.62 1.70 9.16
CA LEU A 220 -16.24 2.02 9.50
C LEU A 220 -16.10 3.50 9.89
N LYS A 221 -16.67 4.40 9.07
CA LYS A 221 -16.70 5.83 9.35
C LYS A 221 -17.41 6.18 10.67
N ASP A 222 -18.56 5.57 10.92
CA ASP A 222 -19.32 5.81 12.16
C ASP A 222 -18.56 5.28 13.38
N TYR A 223 -17.93 4.12 13.26
CA TYR A 223 -17.09 3.54 14.31
C TYR A 223 -15.94 4.47 14.68
N ILE A 224 -15.25 5.00 13.68
CA ILE A 224 -14.21 6.01 13.86
C ILE A 224 -14.76 7.24 14.58
N SER A 225 -15.88 7.79 14.10
CA SER A 225 -16.47 9.01 14.67
C SER A 225 -16.83 8.83 16.16
N ASN A 226 -17.31 7.66 16.54
CA ASN A 226 -17.72 7.35 17.91
C ASN A 226 -16.50 7.19 18.84
N ASN A 227 -15.46 6.49 18.39
CA ASN A 227 -14.28 6.21 19.20
C ASN A 227 -13.27 7.36 19.23
N CYS A 228 -13.41 8.35 18.34
CA CYS A 228 -12.57 9.55 18.28
C CYS A 228 -13.34 10.85 18.55
N ASN A 229 -14.52 10.79 19.20
CA ASN A 229 -15.49 11.89 19.28
C ASN A 229 -14.91 13.21 19.87
N GLY A 230 -13.86 13.14 20.70
CA GLY A 230 -13.18 14.31 21.27
C GLY A 230 -12.19 15.02 20.33
N ASN A 231 -11.81 14.41 19.21
CA ASN A 231 -10.77 14.93 18.33
C ASN A 231 -11.37 15.81 17.20
N LYS A 232 -11.10 17.13 17.27
CA LYS A 232 -11.58 18.12 16.30
C LYS A 232 -11.07 17.85 14.89
N ASP A 233 -9.81 17.43 14.76
CA ASP A 233 -9.18 17.20 13.48
C ASP A 233 -9.81 15.96 12.81
N VAL A 234 -10.05 14.88 13.57
CA VAL A 234 -10.73 13.68 13.07
C VAL A 234 -12.14 14.00 12.61
N ARG A 235 -12.87 14.81 13.39
CA ARG A 235 -14.22 15.25 13.04
C ARG A 235 -14.22 16.08 11.75
N ALA A 236 -13.27 17.00 11.60
CA ALA A 236 -13.11 17.79 10.38
C ALA A 236 -12.78 16.89 9.17
N TYR A 237 -11.92 15.89 9.37
CA TYR A 237 -11.52 14.93 8.35
C TYR A 237 -12.69 14.05 7.87
N LEU A 238 -13.41 13.39 8.78
CA LEU A 238 -14.60 12.61 8.43
C LEU A 238 -15.74 13.49 7.87
N GLY A 239 -15.74 14.77 8.24
CA GLY A 239 -16.63 15.79 7.74
C GLY A 239 -16.28 16.33 6.35
N ASN A 240 -15.09 16.01 5.83
CA ASN A 240 -14.55 16.54 4.57
C ASN A 240 -15.50 16.26 3.39
N LYS A 241 -15.74 17.31 2.59
CA LYS A 241 -16.63 17.26 1.41
C LYS A 241 -16.17 16.23 0.37
N GLU A 242 -14.87 16.04 0.21
CA GLU A 242 -14.30 15.09 -0.75
C GLU A 242 -14.61 13.65 -0.37
N LEU A 243 -14.36 13.25 0.88
CA LEU A 243 -14.69 11.90 1.37
C LEU A 243 -16.19 11.63 1.24
N LYS A 244 -17.04 12.60 1.62
CA LYS A 244 -18.50 12.49 1.43
C LYS A 244 -18.88 12.33 -0.04
N LYS A 245 -18.25 13.09 -0.95
CA LYS A 245 -18.49 13.01 -2.40
C LYS A 245 -18.09 11.64 -2.95
N GLU A 246 -16.96 11.09 -2.52
CA GLU A 246 -16.47 9.77 -2.95
C GLU A 246 -17.37 8.64 -2.46
N MET A 247 -17.73 8.64 -1.17
CA MET A 247 -18.67 7.66 -0.63
C MET A 247 -20.02 7.71 -1.34
N LYS A 248 -20.54 8.92 -1.61
CA LYS A 248 -21.78 9.11 -2.37
C LYS A 248 -21.64 8.61 -3.81
N LYS A 249 -20.54 8.92 -4.50
CA LYS A 249 -20.25 8.43 -5.85
C LYS A 249 -20.25 6.90 -5.89
N GLY A 250 -19.63 6.26 -4.90
CA GLY A 250 -19.60 4.80 -4.82
C GLY A 250 -20.99 4.20 -4.58
N GLN A 251 -21.80 4.83 -3.71
CA GLN A 251 -23.19 4.44 -3.48
C GLN A 251 -24.07 4.60 -4.73
N GLU A 252 -23.95 5.71 -5.45
CA GLU A 252 -24.68 5.98 -6.70
C GLU A 252 -24.35 4.91 -7.76
N LYS A 253 -23.06 4.64 -7.98
CA LYS A 253 -22.66 3.61 -8.93
C LYS A 253 -23.10 2.19 -8.50
N CYS A 254 -23.13 1.89 -7.19
CA CYS A 254 -23.68 0.62 -6.70
C CYS A 254 -25.19 0.50 -6.94
N GLY A 255 -25.91 1.63 -7.01
CA GLY A 255 -27.33 1.65 -7.35
C GLY A 255 -27.62 1.01 -8.72
N GLU A 256 -26.74 1.21 -9.70
CA GLU A 256 -26.84 0.65 -11.05
C GLU A 256 -26.67 -0.88 -11.05
N LEU A 257 -25.79 -1.39 -10.17
CA LEU A 257 -25.52 -2.82 -10.01
C LEU A 257 -26.56 -3.56 -9.16
N LYS A 258 -27.47 -2.83 -8.52
CA LYS A 258 -28.45 -3.43 -7.61
C LYS A 258 -29.33 -4.47 -8.31
N ILE A 259 -29.66 -4.23 -9.57
CA ILE A 259 -30.43 -5.16 -10.42
C ILE A 259 -29.66 -6.48 -10.60
N ILE A 260 -28.36 -6.41 -10.90
CA ILE A 260 -27.50 -7.60 -11.04
C ILE A 260 -27.39 -8.33 -9.71
N ARG A 261 -27.12 -7.63 -8.61
CA ARG A 261 -27.11 -8.22 -7.26
C ARG A 261 -28.43 -8.91 -6.93
N ASP A 262 -29.55 -8.24 -7.18
CA ASP A 262 -30.87 -8.78 -6.87
C ASP A 262 -31.14 -10.04 -7.70
N ALA A 263 -30.71 -10.09 -8.97
CA ALA A 263 -30.76 -11.31 -9.76
C ALA A 263 -29.84 -12.43 -9.24
N LEU A 264 -28.69 -12.10 -8.63
CA LEU A 264 -27.79 -13.08 -8.01
C LEU A 264 -28.34 -13.68 -6.72
N ILE A 265 -29.15 -12.92 -5.97
CA ILE A 265 -29.63 -13.30 -4.61
C ILE A 265 -31.11 -13.70 -4.60
N ALA A 266 -31.93 -13.23 -5.54
CA ALA A 266 -33.36 -13.51 -5.56
C ALA A 266 -33.67 -14.98 -5.81
N HIS A 267 -34.70 -15.49 -5.11
CA HIS A 267 -35.42 -16.68 -5.54
C HIS A 267 -35.92 -16.44 -6.97
N TYR A 268 -35.64 -17.37 -7.89
CA TYR A 268 -35.85 -17.30 -9.35
C TYR A 268 -37.01 -16.40 -9.84
N ASP A 269 -36.79 -15.09 -9.89
CA ASP A 269 -37.68 -14.12 -10.52
C ASP A 269 -37.18 -13.93 -11.95
N ILE A 270 -37.86 -14.60 -12.88
CA ILE A 270 -37.48 -14.65 -14.30
C ILE A 270 -37.33 -13.24 -14.88
N SER A 271 -38.21 -12.31 -14.50
CA SER A 271 -38.20 -10.93 -15.02
C SER A 271 -36.94 -10.17 -14.60
N ARG A 272 -36.55 -10.29 -13.32
CA ARG A 272 -35.33 -9.68 -12.78
C ARG A 272 -34.06 -10.32 -13.33
N VAL A 273 -34.07 -11.64 -13.51
CA VAL A 273 -32.93 -12.36 -14.11
C VAL A 273 -32.71 -11.92 -15.56
N GLN A 274 -33.78 -11.64 -16.30
CA GLN A 274 -33.69 -11.16 -17.67
C GLN A 274 -33.21 -9.71 -17.76
N GLU A 275 -33.73 -8.81 -16.92
CA GLU A 275 -33.26 -7.42 -16.80
C GLU A 275 -31.77 -7.34 -16.44
N ALA A 276 -31.31 -8.19 -15.52
CA ALA A 276 -29.90 -8.27 -15.15
C ALA A 276 -28.99 -8.76 -16.30
N ARG A 277 -29.47 -9.66 -17.18
CA ARG A 277 -28.70 -10.11 -18.36
C ARG A 277 -28.47 -9.01 -19.38
N GLU A 278 -29.37 -8.03 -19.44
CA GLU A 278 -29.27 -6.89 -20.35
C GLU A 278 -28.36 -5.78 -19.80
N THR A 279 -28.12 -5.79 -18.48
CA THR A 279 -27.21 -4.86 -17.82
C THR A 279 -25.75 -5.28 -18.08
N ARG A 280 -25.02 -4.48 -18.85
CA ARG A 280 -23.60 -4.72 -19.13
C ARG A 280 -22.71 -4.00 -18.11
N VAL A 281 -21.67 -4.69 -17.65
CA VAL A 281 -20.63 -4.13 -16.78
C VAL A 281 -19.30 -4.26 -17.50
N SER A 282 -18.59 -3.16 -17.69
CA SER A 282 -17.26 -3.14 -18.33
C SER A 282 -16.14 -3.39 -17.31
N PHE A 283 -14.94 -3.73 -17.78
CA PHE A 283 -13.77 -3.84 -16.90
C PHE A 283 -13.32 -2.48 -16.37
N GLU A 284 -13.55 -1.42 -17.15
CA GLU A 284 -13.32 -0.04 -16.76
C GLU A 284 -14.20 0.33 -15.57
N ASP A 285 -15.47 -0.07 -15.57
CA ASP A 285 -16.38 0.16 -14.44
C ASP A 285 -15.89 -0.55 -13.17
N LEU A 286 -15.49 -1.82 -13.30
CA LEU A 286 -14.93 -2.63 -12.22
C LEU A 286 -13.63 -2.03 -11.64
N GLU A 287 -12.75 -1.56 -12.51
CA GLU A 287 -11.50 -0.90 -12.12
C GLU A 287 -11.75 0.45 -11.45
N GLU A 288 -12.69 1.25 -11.96
CA GLU A 288 -13.09 2.50 -11.32
C GLU A 288 -13.69 2.26 -9.93
N TRP A 289 -14.51 1.21 -9.75
CA TRP A 289 -15.03 0.83 -8.44
C TRP A 289 -13.93 0.41 -7.47
N TYR A 290 -13.02 -0.45 -7.94
CA TYR A 290 -11.89 -0.88 -7.14
C TYR A 290 -11.05 0.31 -6.67
N ASN A 291 -10.64 1.18 -7.60
CA ASN A 291 -9.82 2.35 -7.29
C ASN A 291 -10.53 3.33 -6.34
N LEU A 292 -11.83 3.56 -6.53
CA LEU A 292 -12.63 4.39 -5.62
C LEU A 292 -12.69 3.78 -4.22
N SER A 293 -12.89 2.46 -4.12
CA SER A 293 -12.99 1.74 -2.86
C SER A 293 -11.66 1.77 -2.09
N VAL A 294 -10.54 1.55 -2.78
CA VAL A 294 -9.20 1.67 -2.20
C VAL A 294 -8.97 3.09 -1.69
N LYS A 295 -9.28 4.11 -2.50
CA LYS A 295 -9.12 5.51 -2.09
C LYS A 295 -9.93 5.86 -0.84
N ILE A 296 -11.16 5.33 -0.72
CA ILE A 296 -11.99 5.54 0.47
C ILE A 296 -11.43 4.79 1.67
N LEU A 297 -10.98 3.55 1.50
CA LEU A 297 -10.35 2.78 2.58
C LEU A 297 -9.09 3.50 3.08
N GLU A 298 -8.21 3.95 2.20
CA GLU A 298 -7.01 4.72 2.55
C GLU A 298 -7.40 5.96 3.37
N LYS A 299 -8.43 6.69 2.94
CA LYS A 299 -8.92 7.84 3.70
C LYS A 299 -9.46 7.44 5.09
N LEU A 300 -10.34 6.45 5.15
CA LEU A 300 -10.91 5.98 6.40
C LEU A 300 -9.90 5.26 7.29
N SER A 301 -8.76 4.85 6.75
CA SER A 301 -7.69 4.25 7.52
C SER A 301 -7.00 5.24 8.45
N PHE A 302 -7.21 6.57 8.30
CA PHE A 302 -6.38 7.64 8.92
C PHE A 302 -4.93 7.67 8.45
N TYR A 303 -4.55 6.80 7.52
CA TYR A 303 -3.21 6.76 6.98
C TYR A 303 -3.22 7.27 5.56
N LYS A 304 -2.46 8.33 5.31
CA LYS A 304 -2.13 8.71 3.94
C LYS A 304 -1.05 7.75 3.43
N PHE A 305 -1.45 6.52 3.09
CA PHE A 305 -0.56 5.58 2.41
C PHE A 305 -0.61 5.84 0.91
N HIS A 306 0.55 6.14 0.32
CA HIS A 306 0.74 5.86 -1.09
C HIS A 306 1.28 4.43 -1.18
N ARG A 307 0.47 3.49 -1.70
CA ARG A 307 0.79 2.04 -1.78
C ARG A 307 2.16 1.69 -2.40
N GLN A 308 2.76 2.62 -3.14
CA GLN A 308 3.99 2.45 -3.91
C GLN A 308 5.27 2.84 -3.17
N ASP A 309 5.19 3.38 -1.94
CA ASP A 309 6.37 3.86 -1.22
C ASP A 309 6.68 2.98 0.01
N CYS A 310 7.93 2.51 0.11
CA CYS A 310 8.37 1.56 1.14
C CYS A 310 8.65 2.20 2.50
N ALA A 311 8.82 3.52 2.62
CA ALA A 311 8.97 4.18 3.93
C ALA A 311 7.72 3.99 4.81
N TYR A 312 6.56 3.86 4.16
CA TYR A 312 5.29 3.58 4.80
C TYR A 312 5.22 2.19 5.44
N ALA A 313 5.98 1.20 4.96
CA ALA A 313 5.99 -0.15 5.53
C ALA A 313 6.54 -0.19 6.97
N MET A 314 7.54 0.65 7.25
CA MET A 314 8.17 0.71 8.58
C MET A 314 7.28 1.45 9.57
N MET A 315 6.63 2.55 9.15
CA MET A 315 5.66 3.27 9.97
C MET A 315 4.39 2.46 10.27
N ILE A 316 3.97 1.61 9.31
CA ILE A 316 2.92 0.61 9.51
C ILE A 316 3.26 -0.32 10.66
N ASN A 317 4.48 -0.88 10.66
CA ASN A 317 4.93 -1.79 11.72
C ASN A 317 5.07 -1.07 13.07
N ILE A 318 5.65 0.14 13.07
CA ILE A 318 5.90 0.94 14.28
C ILE A 318 4.60 1.29 15.01
N HIS A 319 3.56 1.69 14.27
CA HIS A 319 2.30 2.12 14.86
C HIS A 319 1.24 1.00 14.96
N GLY A 320 1.54 -0.21 14.47
CA GLY A 320 0.67 -1.38 14.58
C GLY A 320 -0.45 -1.46 13.52
N PHE A 321 -0.25 -0.84 12.35
CA PHE A 321 -1.25 -0.74 11.27
C PHE A 321 -1.00 -1.71 10.11
N GLU A 322 -0.74 -2.98 10.43
CA GLU A 322 -0.35 -4.00 9.45
C GLU A 322 -1.39 -4.20 8.32
N LYS A 323 -2.66 -3.84 8.58
CA LYS A 323 -3.82 -4.23 7.76
C LYS A 323 -4.45 -3.09 6.98
N ALA A 324 -3.90 -1.88 7.06
CA ALA A 324 -4.47 -0.68 6.44
C ALA A 324 -4.09 -0.48 4.95
N VAL A 325 -3.12 -1.24 4.42
CA VAL A 325 -2.70 -1.14 3.00
C VAL A 325 -3.21 -2.31 2.19
N CYS A 326 -4.05 -2.03 1.19
CA CYS A 326 -4.37 -2.96 0.11
C CYS A 326 -3.16 -3.14 -0.81
N ARG A 327 -2.23 -4.02 -0.44
CA ARG A 327 -1.20 -4.51 -1.38
C ARG A 327 -1.81 -5.65 -2.19
N ASN A 328 -1.67 -5.58 -3.52
CA ASN A 328 -1.89 -6.75 -4.33
C ASN A 328 -0.75 -7.73 -4.01
N ILE A 329 -1.10 -8.94 -3.56
CA ILE A 329 -0.14 -9.97 -3.15
C ILE A 329 0.81 -10.39 -4.29
N TYR A 330 0.44 -10.12 -5.53
CA TYR A 330 1.21 -10.44 -6.73
C TYR A 330 2.05 -9.28 -7.28
N ASP A 331 2.02 -8.08 -6.67
CA ASP A 331 2.83 -6.94 -7.16
C ASP A 331 4.35 -7.23 -7.15
N SER A 332 4.79 -8.27 -6.45
CA SER A 332 6.18 -8.74 -6.39
C SER A 332 6.43 -10.07 -7.10
N VAL A 333 5.38 -10.70 -7.65
CA VAL A 333 5.47 -12.03 -8.25
C VAL A 333 5.44 -11.89 -9.77
N PRO A 334 6.52 -12.26 -10.48
CA PRO A 334 6.61 -12.07 -11.93
C PRO A 334 5.64 -12.96 -12.72
N LYS A 335 5.10 -14.03 -12.11
CA LYS A 335 4.21 -14.99 -12.76
C LYS A 335 3.16 -15.51 -11.78
N THR A 336 1.87 -15.42 -12.14
CA THR A 336 0.74 -15.88 -11.30
C THR A 336 0.39 -17.34 -11.59
N ASP A 337 -0.38 -17.98 -10.70
CA ASP A 337 -0.93 -19.33 -10.94
C ASP A 337 -1.79 -19.39 -12.22
N LEU A 338 -2.54 -18.32 -12.53
CA LEU A 338 -3.23 -18.18 -13.80
C LEU A 338 -2.27 -18.19 -14.99
N ASP A 339 -1.08 -17.58 -14.89
CA ASP A 339 -0.13 -17.56 -16.00
C ASP A 339 0.41 -18.97 -16.27
N GLU A 340 0.70 -19.73 -15.21
CA GLU A 340 1.05 -21.16 -15.34
C GLU A 340 -0.07 -21.97 -15.99
N TYR A 341 -1.33 -21.75 -15.58
CA TYR A 341 -2.47 -22.42 -16.19
C TYR A 341 -2.62 -22.07 -17.68
N LEU A 342 -2.49 -20.79 -18.05
CA LEU A 342 -2.57 -20.36 -19.44
C LEU A 342 -1.40 -20.91 -20.26
N ASP A 343 -0.18 -20.98 -19.72
CA ASP A 343 0.98 -21.59 -20.38
C ASP A 343 0.75 -23.07 -20.68
N VAL A 344 0.18 -23.82 -19.72
CA VAL A 344 -0.20 -25.21 -19.95
C VAL A 344 -1.22 -25.33 -21.08
N LEU A 345 -2.22 -24.44 -21.13
CA LEU A 345 -3.17 -24.42 -22.25
C LEU A 345 -2.48 -24.13 -23.59
N ARG A 346 -1.55 -23.16 -23.63
CA ARG A 346 -0.76 -22.84 -24.83
C ARG A 346 0.04 -24.06 -25.32
N MET A 347 0.68 -24.80 -24.42
CA MET A 347 1.41 -26.02 -24.76
C MET A 347 0.47 -27.08 -25.36
N PHE A 348 -0.67 -27.35 -24.71
CA PHE A 348 -1.66 -28.29 -25.22
C PHE A 348 -2.19 -27.90 -26.61
N PHE A 349 -2.28 -26.59 -26.90
CA PHE A 349 -2.66 -26.11 -28.22
C PHE A 349 -1.60 -26.41 -29.28
N ILE A 350 -0.34 -26.09 -29.01
CA ILE A 350 0.78 -26.35 -29.93
C ILE A 350 0.85 -27.85 -30.27
N ASP A 351 0.75 -28.71 -29.27
CA ASP A 351 0.81 -30.17 -29.48
C ASP A 351 -0.36 -30.69 -30.31
N LYS A 352 -1.58 -30.16 -30.09
CA LYS A 352 -2.75 -30.50 -30.91
C LYS A 352 -2.68 -29.98 -32.34
N LEU A 353 -2.05 -28.81 -32.56
CA LEU A 353 -1.86 -28.27 -33.91
C LEU A 353 -0.89 -29.14 -34.71
N LYS A 354 0.24 -29.52 -34.10
CA LYS A 354 1.23 -30.42 -34.73
C LYS A 354 0.64 -31.77 -35.12
N LEU A 355 -0.12 -32.41 -34.22
CA LEU A 355 -0.81 -33.67 -34.52
C LEU A 355 -1.79 -33.54 -35.70
N LYS A 356 -2.48 -32.41 -35.84
CA LYS A 356 -3.39 -32.17 -36.96
C LYS A 356 -2.67 -31.89 -38.29
N GLU A 357 -1.46 -31.35 -38.25
CA GLU A 357 -0.61 -31.15 -39.43
C GLU A 357 -0.08 -32.51 -39.91
N GLU A 358 0.44 -33.33 -39.00
CA GLU A 358 0.88 -34.70 -39.28
C GLU A 358 -0.25 -35.56 -39.87
N GLU A 359 -1.47 -35.52 -39.31
CA GLU A 359 -2.65 -36.22 -39.85
C GLU A 359 -3.11 -35.71 -41.24
N ARG A 360 -2.79 -34.46 -41.61
CA ARG A 360 -3.10 -33.91 -42.95
C ARG A 360 -2.06 -34.33 -43.96
N ASP A 361 -0.80 -34.33 -43.58
CA ASP A 361 0.29 -34.73 -44.46
C ASP A 361 0.17 -36.23 -44.81
N GLU A 362 -0.16 -37.09 -43.83
CA GLU A 362 -0.45 -38.51 -44.07
C GLU A 362 -1.68 -38.77 -44.98
N LYS A 363 -2.64 -37.84 -45.01
CA LYS A 363 -3.82 -37.92 -45.89
C LYS A 363 -3.58 -37.36 -47.30
N ASN A 364 -2.54 -36.54 -47.48
CA ASN A 364 -2.16 -36.02 -48.79
C ASN A 364 -1.11 -36.91 -49.48
N GLU A 365 -0.44 -37.79 -48.74
CA GLU A 365 0.52 -38.77 -49.25
C GLU A 365 -0.11 -40.14 -49.63
N ASN A 366 -1.39 -40.36 -49.32
CA ASN A 366 -2.20 -41.51 -49.78
C ASN A 366 -3.26 -41.07 -50.78
#